data_AF-A0A957SER7-F1
#
_entry.id   AF-A0A957SER7-F1
#
_cell.length_a   1.000
_cell.length_b   1.000
_cell.length_c   1.000
_cell.angle_alpha   90.00
_cell.angle_beta   90.00
_cell.angle_gamma   90.00
#
_symmetry.space_group_name_H-M   'P 1'
#
loop_
_entity.id
_entity.type
_entity.pdbx_description
1 polymer ?
#
loop_
_entity_poly.entity_id
_entity_poly.type
_entity_poly.pdbx_seq_one_letter_code
_entity_poly.pdbx_strand_id
1 'polypeptide(L)'
;VEEKQFLDEKGYLPLPNILSADQIQTMRARMEQVLAGEKDKTGSEFHQEPGTIRFANLVNKGPQFEICYTHPRVLAAIAHVLDNDMKLSSLNGRFAEPGHGLQALHADWRGAVAAGDYQVCNSIWLLDDFTTENGATRVVPGSQRSGQTPA
;
A
#
# COMPACT_ATOMS: atom_id res chain seq x y z
N VAL A 1 -20.15 9.91 -4.87
CA VAL A 1 -19.65 11.22 -5.37
C VAL A 1 -18.63 11.79 -4.40
N GLU A 2 -18.92 11.78 -3.10
CA GLU A 2 -18.02 12.28 -2.04
C GLU A 2 -16.62 11.64 -2.02
N GLU A 3 -16.51 10.31 -2.11
CA GLU A 3 -15.21 9.63 -2.07
C GLU A 3 -14.32 9.92 -3.29
N LYS A 4 -14.91 9.97 -4.49
CA LYS A 4 -14.18 10.30 -5.73
C LYS A 4 -13.66 11.72 -5.68
N GLN A 5 -14.52 12.67 -5.29
CA GLN A 5 -14.13 14.06 -5.14
C GLN A 5 -13.03 14.23 -4.07
N PHE A 6 -13.14 13.54 -2.93
CA PHE A 6 -12.09 13.55 -1.91
C PHE A 6 -10.76 13.04 -2.48
N LEU A 7 -10.79 11.93 -3.23
CA LEU A 7 -9.61 11.37 -3.86
C LEU A 7 -8.99 12.33 -4.88
N ASP A 8 -9.81 12.99 -5.72
CA ASP A 8 -9.37 13.98 -6.70
C ASP A 8 -8.69 15.19 -6.03
N GLU A 9 -9.25 15.67 -4.93
CA GLU A 9 -8.76 16.84 -4.20
C GLU A 9 -7.54 16.54 -3.34
N LYS A 10 -7.53 15.39 -2.66
CA LYS A 10 -6.55 15.05 -1.61
C LYS A 10 -5.46 14.09 -2.07
N GLY A 11 -5.69 13.28 -3.10
CA GLY A 11 -4.72 12.32 -3.63
C GLY A 11 -4.61 11.02 -2.84
N TYR A 12 -5.47 10.82 -1.84
CA TYR A 12 -5.60 9.59 -1.08
C TYR A 12 -7.05 9.45 -0.60
N LEU A 13 -7.43 8.24 -0.16
CA LEU A 13 -8.77 7.96 0.34
C LEU A 13 -8.70 6.93 1.48
N PRO A 14 -8.98 7.32 2.74
CA PRO A 14 -9.12 6.37 3.85
C PRO A 14 -10.37 5.50 3.67
N LEU A 15 -10.23 4.19 3.88
CA LEU A 15 -11.32 3.22 3.78
C LEU A 15 -11.45 2.45 5.11
N PRO A 16 -12.08 3.04 6.14
CA PRO A 16 -12.19 2.40 7.45
C PRO A 16 -13.05 1.13 7.37
N ASN A 17 -12.73 0.15 8.21
CA ASN A 17 -13.45 -1.12 8.33
C ASN A 17 -13.54 -1.93 7.01
N ILE A 18 -12.60 -1.73 6.09
CA ILE A 18 -12.56 -2.46 4.81
C ILE A 18 -12.15 -3.93 4.98
N LEU A 19 -11.45 -4.24 6.07
CA LEU A 19 -11.17 -5.60 6.53
C LEU A 19 -11.89 -5.83 7.85
N SER A 20 -12.44 -7.04 8.00
CA SER A 20 -12.91 -7.55 9.29
C SER A 20 -11.73 -7.99 10.17
N ALA A 21 -11.96 -8.06 11.49
CA ALA A 21 -10.97 -8.59 12.43
C ALA A 21 -10.51 -10.01 12.06
N ASP A 22 -11.43 -10.87 11.61
CA ASP A 22 -11.11 -12.24 11.21
C ASP A 22 -10.23 -12.28 9.95
N GLN A 23 -10.48 -11.41 8.98
CA GLN A 23 -9.61 -11.28 7.79
C GLN A 23 -8.20 -10.83 8.19
N ILE A 24 -8.09 -9.84 9.08
CA ILE A 24 -6.80 -9.36 9.59
C ILE A 24 -6.04 -10.49 10.28
N GLN A 25 -6.70 -11.22 11.20
CA GLN A 25 -6.08 -12.35 11.90
C GLN A 25 -5.63 -13.46 10.93
N THR A 26 -6.46 -13.78 9.95
CA THR A 26 -6.14 -14.80 8.93
C THR A 26 -4.94 -14.39 8.08
N MET A 27 -4.87 -13.12 7.66
CA MET A 27 -3.72 -12.58 6.92
C MET A 27 -2.45 -12.63 7.76
N ARG A 28 -2.48 -12.19 9.01
CA ARG A 28 -1.32 -12.23 9.93
C ARG A 28 -0.81 -13.64 10.15
N ALA A 29 -1.69 -14.57 10.50
CA ALA A 29 -1.35 -15.97 10.70
C ALA A 29 -0.69 -16.57 9.45
N ARG A 30 -1.15 -16.19 8.26
CA ARG A 30 -0.47 -16.61 7.03
C ARG A 30 0.93 -16.01 6.91
N MET A 31 1.09 -14.72 7.18
CA MET A 31 2.40 -14.06 7.05
C MET A 31 3.43 -14.67 8.01
N GLU A 32 3.01 -15.04 9.21
CA GLU A 32 3.83 -15.81 10.15
C GLU A 32 4.24 -17.18 9.58
N GLN A 33 3.30 -17.92 8.99
CA GLN A 33 3.61 -19.21 8.32
C GLN A 33 4.60 -19.04 7.17
N VAL A 34 4.42 -17.99 6.35
CA VAL A 34 5.33 -17.67 5.24
C VAL A 34 6.72 -17.37 5.79
N LEU A 35 6.83 -16.51 6.81
CA LEU A 35 8.10 -16.13 7.41
C LEU A 35 8.84 -17.35 8.00
N ALA A 36 8.11 -18.22 8.70
CA ALA A 36 8.66 -19.46 9.26
C ALA A 36 9.15 -20.43 8.18
N GLY A 37 8.49 -20.46 7.01
CA GLY A 37 8.84 -21.33 5.89
C GLY A 37 9.97 -20.79 4.99
N GLU A 38 10.02 -19.47 4.78
CA GLU A 38 10.97 -18.82 3.85
C GLU A 38 12.32 -18.45 4.49
N LYS A 39 12.42 -18.43 5.83
CA LYS A 39 13.64 -18.09 6.59
C LYS A 39 14.28 -16.80 6.03
N ASP A 40 15.60 -16.81 5.80
CA ASP A 40 16.40 -15.67 5.34
C ASP A 40 16.10 -15.20 3.89
N LYS A 41 15.22 -15.88 3.15
CA LYS A 41 14.90 -15.51 1.76
C LYS A 41 13.68 -14.59 1.63
N THR A 42 12.95 -14.36 2.72
CA THR A 42 11.72 -13.56 2.75
C THR A 42 12.01 -12.14 2.27
N GLY A 43 11.38 -11.72 1.16
CA GLY A 43 11.54 -10.36 0.63
C GLY A 43 12.90 -10.05 -0.01
N SER A 44 13.72 -11.06 -0.31
CA SER A 44 15.04 -10.90 -0.94
C SER A 44 15.01 -10.23 -2.34
N GLU A 45 13.84 -10.15 -2.97
CA GLU A 45 13.62 -9.44 -4.23
C GLU A 45 13.59 -7.91 -4.09
N PHE A 46 13.56 -7.38 -2.85
CA PHE A 46 13.54 -5.95 -2.56
C PHE A 46 14.86 -5.46 -1.97
N HIS A 47 15.08 -4.14 -2.09
CA HIS A 47 16.09 -3.45 -1.30
C HIS A 47 15.85 -3.71 0.18
N GLN A 48 16.87 -4.25 0.84
CA GLN A 48 16.80 -4.56 2.26
C GLN A 48 16.91 -3.27 3.07
N GLU A 49 15.98 -3.07 3.98
CA GLU A 49 15.94 -1.91 4.86
C GLU A 49 16.19 -2.39 6.31
N PRO A 50 17.16 -1.81 7.03
CA PRO A 50 17.44 -2.21 8.40
C PRO A 50 16.20 -2.15 9.29
N GLY A 51 15.96 -3.20 10.07
CA GLY A 51 14.81 -3.30 10.98
C GLY A 51 13.46 -3.31 10.28
N THR A 52 13.38 -3.83 9.05
CA THR A 52 12.11 -3.99 8.33
C THR A 52 12.01 -5.37 7.71
N ILE A 53 10.95 -6.12 8.04
CA ILE A 53 10.61 -7.38 7.37
C ILE A 53 9.83 -7.04 6.10
N ARG A 54 10.28 -7.57 4.96
CA ARG A 54 9.66 -7.38 3.64
C ARG A 54 9.09 -8.71 3.16
N PHE A 55 7.87 -8.69 2.64
CA PHE A 55 7.26 -9.82 1.96
C PHE A 55 7.08 -9.48 0.49
N ALA A 56 7.66 -10.28 -0.40
CA ALA A 56 7.41 -10.18 -1.82
C ALA A 56 6.27 -11.09 -2.25
N ASN A 57 5.60 -10.72 -3.34
CA ASN A 57 4.75 -11.61 -4.12
C ASN A 57 3.63 -12.29 -3.31
N LEU A 58 2.94 -11.51 -2.46
CA LEU A 58 1.87 -12.03 -1.60
C LEU A 58 0.69 -12.62 -2.40
N VAL A 59 0.52 -12.25 -3.67
CA VAL A 59 -0.44 -12.87 -4.60
C VAL A 59 -0.29 -14.40 -4.61
N ASN A 60 0.95 -14.90 -4.60
CA ASN A 60 1.26 -16.33 -4.65
C ASN A 60 1.36 -16.97 -3.27
N LYS A 61 1.02 -16.25 -2.20
CA LYS A 61 1.23 -16.68 -0.82
C LYS A 61 -0.06 -17.01 -0.09
N GLY A 62 -1.20 -17.01 -0.76
CA GLY A 62 -2.43 -17.65 -0.31
C GLY A 62 -3.69 -16.82 -0.53
N PRO A 63 -4.87 -17.47 -0.50
CA PRO A 63 -6.14 -16.86 -0.90
C PRO A 63 -6.59 -15.73 0.02
N GLN A 64 -6.16 -15.71 1.28
CA GLN A 64 -6.49 -14.63 2.20
C GLN A 64 -5.99 -13.24 1.75
N PHE A 65 -5.02 -13.16 0.82
CA PHE A 65 -4.56 -11.90 0.25
C PHE A 65 -5.34 -11.47 -1.02
N GLU A 66 -6.23 -12.32 -1.54
CA GLU A 66 -6.96 -12.05 -2.78
C GLU A 66 -7.76 -10.74 -2.72
N ILE A 67 -8.40 -10.50 -1.58
CA ILE A 67 -9.20 -9.29 -1.36
C ILE A 67 -8.39 -8.01 -1.58
N CYS A 68 -7.07 -8.05 -1.36
CA CYS A 68 -6.22 -6.87 -1.52
C CYS A 68 -6.15 -6.36 -2.97
N TYR A 69 -6.49 -7.18 -3.96
CA TYR A 69 -6.53 -6.82 -5.38
C TYR A 69 -7.87 -7.12 -6.06
N THR A 70 -8.87 -7.62 -5.33
CA THR A 70 -10.23 -7.87 -5.85
C THR A 70 -11.32 -7.04 -5.18
N HIS A 71 -11.01 -6.29 -4.11
CA HIS A 71 -12.03 -5.55 -3.38
C HIS A 71 -12.72 -4.48 -4.25
N PRO A 72 -14.05 -4.53 -4.44
CA PRO A 72 -14.76 -3.74 -5.46
C PRO A 72 -14.63 -2.23 -5.23
N ARG A 73 -14.69 -1.76 -3.96
CA ARG A 73 -14.51 -0.33 -3.64
C ARG A 73 -13.09 0.18 -3.94
N VAL A 74 -12.08 -0.67 -3.79
CA VAL A 74 -10.68 -0.32 -4.07
C VAL A 74 -10.46 -0.29 -5.58
N LEU A 75 -10.94 -1.31 -6.30
CA LEU A 75 -10.91 -1.34 -7.76
C LEU A 75 -11.65 -0.14 -8.37
N ALA A 76 -12.80 0.25 -7.82
CA ALA A 76 -13.53 1.44 -8.29
C ALA A 76 -12.76 2.75 -8.06
N ALA A 77 -12.00 2.86 -6.96
CA ALA A 77 -11.15 4.03 -6.69
C ALA A 77 -9.94 4.05 -7.63
N ILE A 78 -9.26 2.92 -7.83
CA ILE A 78 -8.11 2.82 -8.74
C ILE A 78 -8.55 3.06 -10.20
N ALA A 79 -9.67 2.49 -10.62
CA ALA A 79 -10.24 2.70 -11.96
C ALA A 79 -10.61 4.17 -12.22
N HIS A 80 -11.00 4.90 -11.18
CA HIS A 80 -11.27 6.34 -11.25
C HIS A 80 -9.98 7.16 -11.42
N VAL A 81 -8.86 6.69 -10.87
CA VAL A 81 -7.56 7.39 -10.97
C VAL A 81 -6.79 7.04 -12.26
N LEU A 82 -6.94 5.81 -12.76
CA LEU A 82 -6.15 5.26 -13.89
C LEU A 82 -7.01 4.93 -15.13
N ASP A 83 -8.22 5.48 -15.24
CA ASP A 83 -9.10 5.36 -16.42
C ASP A 83 -9.41 3.93 -16.91
N ASN A 84 -9.77 3.02 -16.00
CA ASN A 84 -10.10 1.59 -16.25
C ASN A 84 -9.02 0.74 -16.97
N ASP A 85 -7.92 1.32 -17.47
CA ASP A 85 -6.80 0.59 -18.06
C ASP A 85 -5.74 0.30 -16.99
N MET A 86 -6.05 -0.69 -16.15
CA MET A 86 -5.27 -1.02 -14.97
C MET A 86 -4.90 -2.50 -14.90
N LYS A 87 -3.74 -2.77 -14.31
CA LYS A 87 -3.29 -4.11 -13.95
C LYS A 87 -2.69 -4.10 -12.55
N LEU A 88 -2.72 -5.25 -11.88
CA LEU A 88 -1.95 -5.42 -10.66
C LEU A 88 -0.46 -5.43 -10.99
N SER A 89 0.29 -4.49 -10.42
CA SER A 89 1.76 -4.45 -10.56
C SER A 89 2.43 -5.41 -9.59
N SER A 90 2.13 -5.29 -8.29
CA SER A 90 2.64 -6.19 -7.25
C SER A 90 1.78 -6.12 -5.99
N LEU A 91 1.89 -7.12 -5.11
CA LEU A 91 1.36 -7.11 -3.76
C LEU A 91 2.45 -7.54 -2.79
N ASN A 92 2.84 -6.63 -1.90
CA ASN A 92 3.98 -6.81 -1.00
C ASN A 92 3.60 -6.41 0.43
N GLY A 93 4.29 -6.99 1.40
CA GLY A 93 4.16 -6.65 2.82
C GLY A 93 5.40 -5.92 3.33
N ARG A 94 5.20 -5.00 4.28
CA ARG A 94 6.28 -4.27 4.93
C ARG A 94 5.95 -4.10 6.42
N PHE A 95 6.86 -4.55 7.27
CA PHE A 95 6.73 -4.48 8.73
C PHE A 95 7.98 -3.82 9.28
N ALA A 96 7.85 -2.57 9.70
CA ALA A 96 8.94 -1.85 10.35
C ALA A 96 8.97 -2.20 11.84
N GLU A 97 10.15 -2.51 12.35
CA GLU A 97 10.39 -2.66 13.79
C GLU A 97 10.40 -1.28 14.47
N PRO A 98 10.16 -1.21 15.80
CA PRO A 98 10.23 0.04 16.54
C PRO A 98 11.54 0.79 16.31
N GLY A 99 11.44 2.08 15.96
CA GLY A 99 12.61 2.93 15.66
C GLY A 99 13.13 2.84 14.22
N HIS A 100 12.56 1.98 13.39
CA HIS A 100 12.93 1.79 11.98
C HIS A 100 11.83 2.24 11.01
N GLY A 101 12.12 2.18 9.71
CA GLY A 101 11.11 2.31 8.67
C GLY A 101 10.78 3.73 8.20
N LEU A 102 11.45 4.76 8.73
CA LEU A 102 11.23 6.15 8.31
C LEU A 102 11.74 6.38 6.88
N GLN A 103 10.87 6.85 6.00
CA GLN A 103 11.21 7.22 4.63
C GLN A 103 11.12 8.74 4.42
N ALA A 104 11.96 9.27 3.52
CA ALA A 104 11.83 10.63 3.01
C ALA A 104 10.51 10.81 2.24
N LEU A 105 10.07 12.05 2.05
CA LEU A 105 8.94 12.33 1.16
C LEU A 105 9.33 11.91 -0.26
N HIS A 106 8.43 11.20 -0.94
CA HIS A 106 8.66 10.70 -2.30
C HIS A 106 7.32 10.49 -3.02
N ALA A 107 7.41 10.31 -4.33
CA ALA A 107 6.34 9.77 -5.15
C ALA A 107 6.71 8.34 -5.58
N ASP A 108 5.73 7.46 -5.67
CA ASP A 108 5.95 6.06 -6.09
C ASP A 108 6.20 5.90 -7.59
N TRP A 109 5.98 6.98 -8.36
CA TRP A 109 6.37 7.06 -9.75
C TRP A 109 7.62 7.91 -9.95
N ARG A 110 8.37 7.59 -10.99
CA ARG A 110 9.58 8.32 -11.37
C ARG A 110 9.22 9.66 -12.00
N GLY A 111 9.78 10.74 -11.44
CA GLY A 111 9.64 12.09 -11.97
C GLY A 111 8.27 12.73 -11.73
N ALA A 112 8.11 13.96 -12.20
CA ALA A 112 6.87 14.70 -12.13
C ALA A 112 5.89 14.24 -13.22
N VAL A 113 4.60 14.17 -12.87
CA VAL A 113 3.49 13.90 -13.79
C VAL A 113 2.49 15.04 -13.74
N ALA A 114 1.83 15.32 -14.86
CA ALA A 114 0.74 16.29 -14.88
C ALA A 114 -0.44 15.77 -14.05
N ALA A 115 -1.26 16.68 -13.51
CA ALA A 115 -2.49 16.30 -12.82
C ALA A 115 -3.39 15.52 -13.78
N GLY A 116 -3.85 14.34 -13.36
CA GLY A 116 -4.67 13.44 -14.18
C GLY A 116 -3.88 12.47 -15.06
N ASP A 117 -2.56 12.64 -15.21
CA ASP A 117 -1.69 11.71 -15.99
C ASP A 117 -0.99 10.71 -15.06
N TYR A 118 -1.75 10.16 -14.11
CA TYR A 118 -1.22 9.26 -13.09
C TYR A 118 -0.89 7.89 -13.67
N GLN A 119 0.30 7.39 -13.35
CA GLN A 119 0.82 6.13 -13.90
C GLN A 119 0.70 4.95 -12.92
N VAL A 120 0.54 5.25 -11.63
CA VAL A 120 0.44 4.26 -10.54
C VAL A 120 -0.56 4.75 -9.50
N CYS A 121 -1.27 3.81 -8.88
CA CYS A 121 -2.15 4.05 -7.74
C CYS A 121 -1.98 2.88 -6.76
N ASN A 122 -1.56 3.17 -5.53
CA ASN A 122 -1.28 2.16 -4.52
C ASN A 122 -2.41 2.07 -3.49
N SER A 123 -2.70 0.85 -3.04
CA SER A 123 -3.53 0.58 -1.87
C SER A 123 -2.66 0.08 -0.72
N ILE A 124 -2.80 0.67 0.46
CA ILE A 124 -2.13 0.23 1.68
C ILE A 124 -3.17 -0.44 2.60
N TRP A 125 -2.91 -1.68 2.97
CA TRP A 125 -3.81 -2.50 3.80
C TRP A 125 -3.23 -2.62 5.20
N LEU A 126 -3.92 -2.04 6.17
CA LEU A 126 -3.48 -2.02 7.57
C LEU A 126 -3.83 -3.36 8.22
N LEU A 127 -2.80 -4.10 8.61
CA LEU A 127 -2.96 -5.29 9.45
C LEU A 127 -2.85 -4.93 10.93
N ASP A 128 -2.08 -3.90 11.26
CA ASP A 128 -1.96 -3.25 12.57
C ASP A 128 -2.54 -1.84 12.53
N ASP A 129 -2.91 -1.32 13.70
CA ASP A 129 -3.27 0.09 13.84
C ASP A 129 -2.08 0.98 13.43
N PHE A 130 -2.35 2.01 12.64
CA PHE A 130 -1.39 3.06 12.33
C PHE A 130 -1.66 4.25 13.24
N THR A 131 -0.68 4.59 14.07
CA THR A 131 -0.75 5.69 15.03
C THR A 131 0.41 6.66 14.82
N THR A 132 0.32 7.83 15.46
CA THR A 132 1.41 8.81 15.47
C THR A 132 2.68 8.29 16.13
N GLU A 133 2.56 7.33 17.05
CA GLU A 133 3.65 6.77 17.84
C GLU A 133 4.38 5.63 17.12
N ASN A 134 3.68 4.87 16.27
CA ASN A 134 4.28 3.71 15.59
C ASN A 134 4.67 3.98 14.12
N GLY A 135 4.61 5.24 13.69
CA GLY A 135 5.11 5.65 12.38
C GLY A 135 4.11 5.43 11.25
N ALA A 136 2.83 5.76 11.47
CA ALA A 136 1.81 5.78 10.42
C ALA A 136 2.30 6.45 9.12
N THR A 137 1.86 5.92 7.97
CA THR A 137 2.16 6.52 6.67
C THR A 137 1.75 7.99 6.64
N ARG A 138 2.69 8.86 6.25
CA ARG A 138 2.47 10.29 6.10
C ARG A 138 2.15 10.59 4.64
N VAL A 139 1.13 11.41 4.41
CA VAL A 139 0.74 11.89 3.09
C VAL A 139 0.71 13.42 3.10
N VAL A 140 0.96 14.02 1.93
CA VAL A 140 0.81 15.48 1.73
C VAL A 140 -0.44 15.70 0.88
N PRO A 141 -1.59 16.07 1.49
CA PRO A 141 -2.85 16.17 0.76
C PRO A 141 -2.77 17.18 -0.40
N GLY A 142 -3.24 16.78 -1.58
CA GLY A 142 -3.27 17.64 -2.77
C GLY A 142 -1.96 17.72 -3.56
N SER A 143 -0.87 17.13 -3.06
CA SER A 143 0.44 17.14 -3.72
C SER A 143 0.45 16.46 -5.09
N GLN A 144 -0.48 15.55 -5.37
CA GLN A 144 -0.67 14.89 -6.66
C GLN A 144 -1.01 15.86 -7.82
N ARG A 145 -1.37 17.11 -7.51
CA ARG A 145 -1.68 18.15 -8.51
C ARG A 145 -0.54 19.14 -8.74
N SER A 146 0.57 18.99 -8.00
CA SER A 146 1.67 19.97 -8.02
C SER A 146 2.49 19.95 -9.31
N GLY A 147 2.51 18.82 -10.04
CA GLY A 147 3.43 18.63 -11.17
C GLY A 147 4.90 18.65 -10.76
N GLN A 148 5.21 18.35 -9.48
CA GLN A 148 6.55 18.38 -8.92
C GLN A 148 6.86 17.08 -8.18
N THR A 149 8.12 16.67 -8.22
CA THR A 149 8.61 15.58 -7.36
C THR A 149 8.88 16.16 -5.96
N PRO A 150 8.51 15.45 -4.87
CA PRO A 150 8.86 15.87 -3.53
C PRO A 150 10.37 16.07 -3.38
N ALA A 151 10.77 17.13 -2.68
CA ALA A 151 12.16 17.48 -2.37
C ALA A 151 12.53 17.09 -0.94
#